data_AF-A0A1D1YL33-F1
#
_entry.id   AF-A0A1D1YL33-F1
#
_cell.length_a   1.000
_cell.length_b   1.000
_cell.length_c   1.000
_cell.angle_alpha   90.00
_cell.angle_beta   90.00
_cell.angle_gamma   90.00
#
_symmetry.space_group_name_H-M   'P 1'
#
loop_
_entity.id
_entity.type
_entity.pdbx_description
1 polymer ?
#
loop_
_entity_poly.entity_id
_entity_poly.type
_entity_poly.pdbx_seq_one_letter_code
_entity_poly.pdbx_strand_id
1 'polypeptide(L)'
;MSLVDETNFAANFLSSLSSRPVRYPQDFAPPLQTRQKPTPNALSSKSKKSTGKSRLQEGSQNVEPAQGIPIQVKIKSLKGGQTYTVQLNNSDTIISLKEKLQPLSSIPINNQRLILKGKALVDIKTLHEYGINNDTTIHLVQKSGNTSISSDTTSAVSSSSVQEPPIPLKDQKLTSAATEKLRDPLFWRALHTFLQDQFSQNKDADHVFQEFLNIYKEYNGKFIEDFDKLTKIAE
;
A
#
# COMPACT_ATOMS: atom_id res chain seq x y z
N MET A 1 -40.65 -17.34 13.48
CA MET A 1 -40.45 -15.91 13.20
C MET A 1 -39.55 -15.84 11.98
N SER A 2 -39.94 -15.08 10.94
CA SER A 2 -39.16 -15.03 9.71
C SER A 2 -38.00 -14.05 9.87
N LEU A 3 -36.88 -14.30 9.18
CA LEU A 3 -35.73 -13.38 9.13
C LEU A 3 -36.12 -11.96 8.70
N VAL A 4 -37.18 -11.83 7.91
CA VAL A 4 -37.72 -10.54 7.45
C VAL A 4 -38.39 -9.77 8.61
N ASP A 5 -38.97 -10.47 9.57
CA ASP A 5 -39.60 -9.82 10.73
C ASP A 5 -38.55 -9.23 11.68
N GLU A 6 -37.40 -9.90 11.82
CA GLU A 6 -36.29 -9.45 12.66
C GLU A 6 -35.59 -8.22 12.09
N THR A 7 -35.37 -8.17 10.76
CA THR A 7 -34.77 -7.00 10.11
C THR A 7 -35.68 -5.78 10.19
N ASN A 8 -36.99 -5.97 10.02
CA ASN A 8 -37.98 -4.91 10.19
C ASN A 8 -38.04 -4.41 11.63
N PHE A 9 -37.99 -5.30 12.62
CA PHE A 9 -37.94 -4.91 14.03
C PHE A 9 -36.67 -4.10 14.35
N ALA A 10 -35.50 -4.57 13.90
CA ALA A 10 -34.24 -3.88 14.12
C ALA A 10 -34.21 -2.48 13.48
N ALA A 11 -34.72 -2.35 12.25
CA ALA A 11 -34.80 -1.07 11.55
C ALA A 11 -35.70 -0.07 12.30
N ASN A 12 -36.88 -0.52 12.73
CA ASN A 12 -37.82 0.31 13.48
C ASN A 12 -37.27 0.71 14.87
N PHE A 13 -36.58 -0.21 15.55
CA PHE A 13 -35.95 0.07 16.85
C PHE A 13 -34.81 1.08 16.75
N LEU A 14 -33.94 0.95 15.75
CA LEU A 14 -32.86 1.90 15.50
C LEU A 14 -33.38 3.29 15.12
N SER A 15 -34.45 3.35 14.31
CA SER A 15 -35.15 4.60 13.99
C SER A 15 -35.75 5.25 15.26
N SER A 16 -36.29 4.45 16.18
CA SER A 16 -36.77 4.95 17.46
C SER A 16 -35.65 5.53 18.32
N LEU A 17 -34.49 4.88 18.39
CA LEU A 17 -33.35 5.36 19.18
C LEU A 17 -32.75 6.66 18.64
N SER A 18 -32.64 6.81 17.31
CA SER A 18 -32.08 8.01 16.68
C SER A 18 -33.00 9.23 16.81
N SER A 19 -34.31 9.02 16.93
CA SER A 19 -35.30 10.08 17.12
C SER A 19 -35.34 10.66 18.55
N ARG A 20 -34.68 10.02 19.53
CA ARG A 20 -34.69 10.48 20.92
C ARG A 20 -33.73 11.65 21.10
N PRO A 21 -34.18 12.82 21.60
CA PRO A 21 -33.30 13.95 21.83
C PRO A 21 -32.29 13.61 22.93
N VAL A 22 -31.01 13.84 22.65
CA VAL A 22 -29.94 13.74 23.66
C VAL A 22 -30.02 14.97 24.56
N ARG A 23 -30.46 14.79 25.80
CA ARG A 23 -30.53 15.87 26.80
C ARG A 23 -29.26 15.89 27.63
N TYR A 24 -28.39 16.85 27.37
CA TYR A 24 -27.23 17.10 28.22
C TYR A 24 -27.68 17.74 29.55
N PRO A 25 -27.08 17.35 30.70
CA PRO A 25 -27.28 18.07 31.95
C PRO A 25 -26.82 19.53 31.82
N GLN A 26 -27.40 20.45 32.60
CA GLN A 26 -27.11 21.89 32.47
C GLN A 26 -25.65 22.26 32.79
N ASP A 27 -24.95 21.40 33.52
CA ASP A 27 -23.53 21.56 33.87
C ASP A 27 -22.60 20.95 32.81
N PHE A 28 -23.13 20.48 31.68
CA PHE A 28 -22.32 19.99 30.57
C PHE A 28 -21.64 21.16 29.87
N ALA A 29 -20.39 21.43 30.26
CA ALA A 29 -19.47 22.23 29.50
C ALA A 29 -18.58 21.29 28.67
N PRO A 30 -18.57 21.38 27.32
CA PRO A 30 -17.55 20.68 26.55
C PRO A 30 -16.18 21.13 27.05
N PRO A 31 -15.21 20.22 27.22
CA PRO A 31 -13.90 20.59 27.73
C PRO A 31 -13.35 21.70 26.86
N LEU A 32 -12.97 22.82 27.49
CA LEU A 32 -12.26 23.89 26.79
C LEU A 32 -11.13 23.22 26.01
N GLN A 33 -10.94 23.60 24.74
CA GLN A 33 -9.78 23.18 23.95
C GLN A 33 -8.53 23.81 24.57
N THR A 34 -8.15 23.33 25.75
CA THR A 34 -6.87 23.61 26.35
C THR A 34 -5.88 22.87 25.47
N ARG A 35 -5.19 23.61 24.60
CA ARG A 35 -3.97 23.15 23.97
C ARG A 35 -3.19 22.38 25.02
N GLN A 36 -3.05 21.06 24.84
CA GLN A 36 -2.35 20.23 25.81
C GLN A 36 -0.95 20.82 25.95
N LYS A 37 -0.69 21.44 27.11
CA LYS A 37 0.68 21.87 27.41
C LYS A 37 1.45 20.57 27.62
N PRO A 38 2.57 20.36 26.90
CA PRO A 38 3.42 19.23 27.17
C PRO A 38 3.79 19.26 28.65
N THR A 39 3.49 18.18 29.36
CA THR A 39 3.90 18.01 30.75
C THR A 39 5.42 18.02 30.79
N PRO A 40 6.06 18.89 31.60
CA PRO A 40 7.50 18.83 31.75
C PRO A 40 7.83 17.56 32.53
N ASN A 41 8.41 16.57 31.86
CA ASN A 41 9.20 15.56 32.56
C ASN A 41 10.38 16.30 33.19
N ALA A 42 10.26 16.53 34.50
CA ALA A 42 11.33 17.11 35.30
C ALA A 42 12.48 16.10 35.41
N LEU A 43 13.56 16.35 34.65
CA LEU A 43 14.94 15.98 34.98
C LEU A 43 15.90 16.79 34.11
N SER A 44 16.33 17.92 34.69
CA SER A 44 17.67 18.53 34.58
C SER A 44 18.41 18.49 33.22
N SER A 45 18.54 19.65 32.58
CA SER A 45 19.87 20.24 32.35
C SER A 45 19.77 21.75 32.14
N LYS A 46 20.59 22.48 32.90
CA LYS A 46 20.81 23.93 32.76
C LYS A 46 21.47 24.19 31.41
N SER A 47 20.97 25.15 30.63
CA SER A 47 21.83 25.96 29.77
C SER A 47 21.28 27.35 29.56
N LYS A 48 22.22 28.28 29.34
CA LYS A 48 22.15 29.70 29.64
C LYS A 48 21.42 30.53 28.57
N LYS A 49 20.90 31.64 29.08
CA LYS A 49 20.44 32.88 28.46
C LYS A 49 21.41 33.41 27.38
N SER A 50 20.89 33.79 26.21
CA SER A 50 21.40 34.96 25.47
C SER A 50 20.25 35.68 24.76
N THR A 51 20.20 36.97 25.05
CA THR A 51 19.39 38.03 24.46
C THR A 51 20.06 38.52 23.17
N GLY A 52 19.28 38.80 22.12
CA GLY A 52 19.78 39.49 20.93
C GLY A 52 18.70 39.79 19.90
N LYS A 53 18.27 41.05 19.86
CA LYS A 53 17.39 41.64 18.84
C LYS A 53 18.08 41.63 17.46
N SER A 54 17.27 41.53 16.39
CA SER A 54 17.13 42.55 15.32
C SER A 54 17.05 41.96 13.91
N ARG A 55 16.09 42.52 13.15
CA ARG A 55 16.22 42.98 11.76
C ARG A 55 15.61 42.09 10.68
N LEU A 56 14.51 42.61 10.13
CA LEU A 56 13.89 42.23 8.87
C LEU A 56 14.89 42.41 7.72
N GLN A 57 14.94 41.42 6.83
CA GLN A 57 15.29 41.60 5.42
C GLN A 57 14.43 40.63 4.59
N GLU A 58 13.66 41.21 3.67
CA GLU A 58 13.07 40.54 2.52
C GLU A 58 14.19 40.04 1.59
N GLY A 59 14.01 38.87 0.99
CA GLY A 59 14.92 38.33 -0.01
C GLY A 59 14.52 36.92 -0.45
N SER A 60 14.03 36.83 -1.69
CA SER A 60 13.51 35.63 -2.35
C SER A 60 14.52 34.48 -2.49
N GLN A 61 13.96 33.27 -2.61
CA GLN A 61 14.50 32.04 -3.21
C GLN A 61 15.59 31.26 -2.43
N ASN A 62 15.13 30.26 -1.66
CA ASN A 62 15.44 28.84 -1.90
C ASN A 62 14.66 27.96 -0.91
N VAL A 63 13.85 27.03 -1.41
CA VAL A 63 13.27 25.96 -0.58
C VAL A 63 14.41 25.00 -0.27
N GLU A 64 15.13 25.27 0.81
CA GLU A 64 16.09 24.35 1.40
C GLU A 64 15.32 23.10 1.85
N PRO A 65 15.64 21.88 1.35
CA PRO A 65 15.02 20.69 1.89
C PRO A 65 15.55 20.54 3.32
N ALA A 66 14.64 20.69 4.30
CA ALA A 66 14.95 20.52 5.71
C ALA A 66 15.75 19.22 5.90
N GLN A 67 17.06 19.37 6.12
CA GLN A 67 17.97 18.28 6.40
C GLN A 67 17.55 17.70 7.74
N GLY A 68 16.70 16.67 7.69
CA GLY A 68 16.26 15.94 8.87
C GLY A 68 17.46 15.34 9.59
N ILE A 69 17.34 15.15 10.90
CA ILE A 69 18.39 14.47 11.66
C ILE A 69 18.54 13.05 11.10
N PRO A 70 19.75 12.64 10.65
CA PRO A 70 19.98 11.30 10.16
C PRO A 70 19.85 10.33 11.34
N ILE A 71 19.03 9.31 11.17
CA ILE A 71 18.77 8.26 12.13
C ILE A 71 19.09 6.88 11.58
N GLN A 72 19.60 6.03 12.46
CA GLN A 72 19.89 4.63 12.15
C GLN A 72 18.81 3.74 12.73
N VAL A 73 18.14 2.95 11.88
CA VAL A 73 17.03 2.07 12.29
C VAL A 73 17.41 0.61 12.08
N LYS A 74 17.08 -0.25 13.05
CA LYS A 74 17.33 -1.70 13.00
C LYS A 74 16.05 -2.43 12.61
N ILE A 75 16.09 -3.20 11.54
CA ILE A 75 14.96 -3.99 11.06
C ILE A 75 15.24 -5.48 11.26
N LYS A 76 14.44 -6.15 12.08
CA LYS A 76 14.54 -7.60 12.33
C LYS A 76 13.50 -8.37 11.52
N SER A 77 13.95 -9.23 10.62
CA SER A 77 13.09 -10.14 9.87
C SER A 77 12.60 -11.28 10.75
N LEU A 78 11.28 -11.47 10.83
CA LEU A 78 10.68 -12.57 11.60
C LEU A 78 10.88 -13.93 10.93
N LYS A 79 11.02 -13.99 9.60
CA LYS A 79 11.09 -15.25 8.84
C LYS A 79 12.49 -15.88 8.80
N GLY A 80 13.50 -15.23 9.37
CA GLY A 80 14.86 -15.77 9.38
C GLY A 80 15.79 -15.17 10.43
N GLY A 81 15.26 -14.37 11.37
CA GLY A 81 16.05 -13.72 12.42
C GLY A 81 17.07 -12.68 11.93
N GLN A 82 17.15 -12.43 10.62
CA GLN A 82 18.12 -11.52 10.05
C GLN A 82 17.86 -10.08 10.46
N THR A 83 18.92 -9.34 10.77
CA THR A 83 18.85 -7.94 11.16
C THR A 83 19.47 -7.06 10.09
N TYR A 84 18.72 -6.10 9.57
CA TYR A 84 19.16 -5.09 8.63
C TYR A 84 19.30 -3.75 9.34
N THR A 85 20.25 -2.94 8.90
CA THR A 85 20.44 -1.60 9.46
C THR A 85 20.36 -0.59 8.33
N VAL A 86 19.45 0.38 8.45
CA VAL A 86 19.17 1.37 7.40
C VAL A 86 19.33 2.77 7.97
N GLN A 87 19.99 3.64 7.21
CA GLN A 87 20.16 5.06 7.53
C GLN A 87 19.11 5.88 6.77
N LEU A 88 18.32 6.66 7.50
CA LEU A 88 17.19 7.47 6.99
C LEU A 88 17.14 8.79 7.76
N ASN A 89 16.32 9.74 7.32
CA ASN A 89 16.04 10.95 8.10
C ASN A 89 14.76 10.79 8.91
N ASN A 90 14.66 11.46 10.05
CA ASN A 90 13.45 11.39 10.89
C ASN A 90 12.18 11.89 10.18
N SER A 91 12.35 12.78 9.20
CA SER A 91 11.27 13.34 8.37
C SER A 91 10.81 12.38 7.26
N ASP A 92 11.55 11.31 6.99
CA ASP A 92 11.22 10.37 5.92
C ASP A 92 9.97 9.55 6.28
N THR A 93 9.33 9.03 5.24
CA THR A 93 8.12 8.21 5.36
C THR A 93 8.43 6.72 5.49
N ILE A 94 7.45 5.95 5.96
CA ILE A 94 7.55 4.50 6.03
C ILE A 94 7.76 3.87 4.64
N ILE A 95 7.21 4.46 3.58
CA ILE A 95 7.45 3.97 2.21
C ILE A 95 8.93 4.09 1.81
N SER A 96 9.59 5.21 2.13
CA SER A 96 11.02 5.39 1.88
C SER A 96 11.88 4.36 2.63
N LEU A 97 11.50 4.00 3.87
CA LEU A 97 12.15 2.91 4.61
C LEU A 97 11.98 1.56 3.90
N LYS A 98 10.79 1.24 3.38
CA LYS A 98 10.54 -0.01 2.64
C LYS A 98 11.32 -0.09 1.33
N GLU A 99 11.44 1.03 0.61
CA GLU A 99 12.25 1.14 -0.61
C GLU A 99 13.72 0.85 -0.33
N LYS A 100 14.30 1.46 0.71
CA LYS A 100 15.69 1.19 1.13
C LYS A 100 15.89 -0.26 1.60
N LEU A 101 14.85 -0.88 2.15
CA LEU A 101 14.87 -2.24 2.66
C LEU A 101 14.67 -3.31 1.59
N GLN A 102 14.02 -2.99 0.46
CA GLN A 102 13.79 -3.92 -0.64
C GLN A 102 15.07 -4.60 -1.16
N PRO A 103 16.15 -3.89 -1.50
CA PRO A 103 17.39 -4.52 -1.98
C PRO A 103 18.09 -5.36 -0.89
N LEU A 104 17.84 -5.10 0.39
CA LEU A 104 18.47 -5.81 1.51
C LEU A 104 17.74 -7.10 1.89
N SER A 105 16.41 -7.04 1.87
CA SER A 105 15.55 -8.15 2.29
C SER A 105 15.09 -9.05 1.14
N SER A 106 15.24 -8.59 -0.11
CA SER A 106 14.72 -9.25 -1.31
C SER A 106 13.21 -9.46 -1.31
N ILE A 107 12.47 -8.75 -0.44
CA ILE A 107 11.01 -8.79 -0.36
C ILE A 107 10.47 -7.55 -1.10
N PRO A 108 9.53 -7.70 -2.06
CA PRO A 108 8.96 -6.55 -2.75
C PRO A 108 8.19 -5.66 -1.78
N ILE A 109 8.21 -4.33 -1.99
CA ILE A 109 7.64 -3.31 -1.08
C ILE A 109 6.20 -3.64 -0.66
N ASN A 110 5.38 -4.11 -1.61
CA ASN A 110 3.97 -4.47 -1.37
C ASN A 110 3.81 -5.65 -0.40
N ASN A 111 4.76 -6.58 -0.42
CA ASN A 111 4.78 -7.75 0.45
C ASN A 111 5.48 -7.47 1.79
N GLN A 112 6.06 -6.28 1.99
CA GLN A 112 6.67 -5.91 3.27
C GLN A 112 5.61 -5.40 4.26
N ARG A 113 5.60 -5.97 5.46
CA ARG A 113 4.83 -5.48 6.61
C ARG A 113 5.79 -5.14 7.74
N LEU A 114 5.85 -3.85 8.12
CA LEU A 114 6.66 -3.35 9.21
C LEU A 114 5.82 -3.22 10.49
N ILE A 115 6.34 -3.69 11.61
CA ILE A 115 5.66 -3.75 12.90
C ILE A 115 6.55 -3.17 14.00
N LEU A 116 6.04 -2.18 14.73
CA LEU A 116 6.73 -1.54 15.85
C LEU A 116 5.81 -1.53 17.08
N LYS A 117 6.29 -2.05 18.23
CA LYS A 117 5.52 -2.09 19.50
C LYS A 117 4.10 -2.63 19.32
N GLY A 118 3.94 -3.68 18.50
CA GLY A 118 2.63 -4.30 18.20
C GLY A 118 1.76 -3.53 17.20
N LYS A 119 2.20 -2.38 16.69
CA LYS A 119 1.48 -1.58 15.69
C LYS A 119 2.08 -1.78 14.31
N ALA A 120 1.23 -2.08 13.32
CA ALA A 120 1.64 -2.11 11.93
C ALA A 120 1.84 -0.67 11.43
N LEU A 121 2.99 -0.42 10.78
CA LEU A 121 3.32 0.89 10.25
C LEU A 121 2.59 1.12 8.92
N VAL A 122 2.08 2.33 8.75
CA VAL A 122 1.36 2.80 7.55
C VAL A 122 2.27 3.68 6.71
N ASP A 123 2.20 3.51 5.40
CA ASP A 123 3.14 4.06 4.40
C ASP A 123 3.16 5.60 4.34
N ILE A 124 2.00 6.23 4.56
CA ILE A 124 1.85 7.70 4.50
C ILE A 124 2.43 8.45 5.71
N LYS A 125 2.76 7.74 6.80
CA LYS A 125 3.23 8.36 8.04
C LYS A 125 4.74 8.48 8.07
N THR A 126 5.24 9.50 8.76
CA THR A 126 6.68 9.74 8.93
C THR A 126 7.27 8.91 10.08
N LEU A 127 8.59 8.72 10.08
CA LEU A 127 9.31 8.03 11.16
C LEU A 127 9.16 8.78 12.49
N HIS A 128 9.20 10.12 12.45
CA HIS A 128 9.01 10.99 13.60
C HIS A 128 7.66 10.79 14.29
N GLU A 129 6.57 10.65 13.53
CA GLU A 129 5.22 10.42 14.08
C GLU A 129 5.10 9.13 14.90
N TYR A 130 5.88 8.11 14.57
CA TYR A 130 5.93 6.86 15.32
C TYR A 130 6.92 6.90 16.50
N GLY A 131 7.65 8.00 16.68
CA GLY A 131 8.72 8.13 17.67
C GLY A 131 9.88 7.18 17.39
N ILE A 132 10.19 6.97 16.10
CA ILE A 132 11.32 6.16 15.66
C ILE A 132 12.58 7.01 15.78
N ASN A 133 13.46 6.60 16.67
CA ASN A 133 14.75 7.23 16.93
C ASN A 133 15.90 6.31 16.49
N ASN A 134 17.13 6.76 16.75
CA ASN A 134 18.34 5.96 16.63
C ASN A 134 18.19 4.62 17.37
N ASP A 135 18.61 3.54 16.71
CA ASP A 135 18.62 2.17 17.22
C ASP A 135 17.25 1.57 17.54
N THR A 136 16.16 2.19 17.11
CA THR A 136 14.84 1.57 17.24
C THR A 136 14.74 0.29 16.43
N THR A 137 14.09 -0.73 16.99
CA THR A 137 13.93 -2.05 16.38
C THR A 137 12.53 -2.21 15.79
N ILE A 138 12.46 -2.39 14.48
CA ILE A 138 11.25 -2.64 13.72
C ILE A 138 11.25 -4.10 13.28
N HIS A 139 10.12 -4.78 13.39
CA HIS A 139 9.98 -6.16 12.94
C HIS A 139 9.42 -6.18 11.52
N LEU A 140 10.11 -6.87 10.61
CA LEU A 140 9.70 -7.10 9.22
C LEU A 140 9.02 -8.47 9.10
N VAL A 141 7.85 -8.47 8.49
CA VAL A 141 7.09 -9.66 8.13
C VAL A 141 6.86 -9.65 6.63
N GLN A 142 7.11 -10.79 5.98
CA GLN A 142 6.74 -11.00 4.58
C GLN A 142 5.27 -11.41 4.52
N LYS A 143 4.45 -10.64 3.81
CA LYS A 143 3.11 -11.08 3.40
C LYS A 143 3.30 -12.11 2.28
N SER A 144 2.66 -13.26 2.40
CA SER A 144 2.52 -14.21 1.31
C SER A 144 1.50 -13.67 0.30
N GLY A 145 1.94 -12.76 -0.57
CA GLY A 145 1.30 -12.54 -1.86
C GLY A 145 1.85 -13.57 -2.83
N ASN A 146 1.00 -14.15 -3.68
CA ASN A 146 1.39 -15.15 -4.68
C ASN A 146 2.38 -14.52 -5.66
N THR A 147 3.67 -14.57 -5.34
CA THR A 147 4.75 -14.19 -6.23
C THR A 147 5.75 -15.32 -6.17
N SER A 148 5.50 -16.34 -6.98
CA SER A 148 6.47 -17.39 -7.31
C SER A 148 7.63 -16.75 -8.04
N ILE A 149 8.68 -16.43 -7.29
CA ILE A 149 10.00 -16.03 -7.81
C ILE A 149 10.87 -17.28 -7.70
N SER A 150 10.97 -18.02 -8.80
CA SER A 150 11.92 -19.11 -8.95
C SER A 150 13.31 -18.50 -9.12
N SER A 151 14.16 -18.73 -8.13
CA SER A 151 15.59 -18.46 -8.18
C SER A 151 16.32 -19.58 -8.91
N ASP A 152 16.91 -19.29 -10.06
CA ASP A 152 18.07 -20.01 -10.62
C ASP A 152 18.87 -18.96 -11.45
N THR A 153 19.95 -18.36 -10.93
CA THR A 153 21.37 -18.75 -11.09
C THR A 153 21.67 -19.13 -12.56
N THR A 154 22.45 -18.41 -13.38
CA THR A 154 23.86 -18.00 -13.26
C THR A 154 24.27 -17.12 -14.45
N SER A 155 25.14 -16.11 -14.23
CA SER A 155 26.18 -15.62 -15.16
C SER A 155 25.72 -14.92 -16.47
N ALA A 156 26.19 -13.75 -16.92
CA ALA A 156 27.27 -12.86 -16.51
C ALA A 156 27.14 -11.53 -17.30
N VAL A 157 27.87 -10.50 -16.84
CA VAL A 157 28.32 -9.29 -17.58
C VAL A 157 27.23 -8.23 -17.85
N SER A 158 27.11 -7.19 -17.02
CA SER A 158 27.96 -5.99 -16.83
C SER A 158 27.67 -4.84 -17.82
N SER A 159 27.44 -3.67 -17.20
CA SER A 159 27.59 -2.29 -17.72
C SER A 159 26.65 -1.85 -18.87
N SER A 160 26.01 -0.67 -18.91
CA SER A 160 26.19 0.57 -18.14
C SER A 160 25.18 1.65 -18.62
N SER A 161 24.87 2.60 -17.72
CA SER A 161 24.75 4.05 -17.97
C SER A 161 23.51 4.66 -18.66
N VAL A 162 22.72 5.41 -17.84
CA VAL A 162 22.15 6.76 -18.02
C VAL A 162 21.30 7.06 -19.28
N GLN A 163 19.99 7.36 -19.13
CA GLN A 163 19.37 8.72 -19.24
C GLN A 163 17.83 8.71 -19.06
N GLU A 164 17.27 9.88 -18.71
CA GLU A 164 15.88 10.27 -18.37
C GLU A 164 14.79 10.09 -19.49
N PRO A 165 13.47 10.28 -19.20
CA PRO A 165 12.28 9.68 -19.85
C PRO A 165 11.65 10.59 -20.94
N PRO A 166 10.41 10.37 -21.47
CA PRO A 166 9.51 9.20 -21.51
C PRO A 166 9.09 8.83 -22.96
N ILE A 167 8.99 7.54 -23.32
CA ILE A 167 8.25 7.12 -24.53
C ILE A 167 7.47 5.82 -24.26
N PRO A 168 6.16 5.77 -24.53
CA PRO A 168 5.32 4.58 -24.31
C PRO A 168 5.44 3.66 -25.52
N LEU A 169 5.72 2.37 -25.34
CA LEU A 169 5.38 1.29 -26.30
C LEU A 169 5.64 -0.03 -25.54
N LYS A 170 4.61 -0.86 -25.35
CA LYS A 170 4.16 -1.85 -26.35
C LYS A 170 5.37 -2.65 -26.82
N ASP A 171 5.46 -3.88 -26.32
CA ASP A 171 6.37 -4.98 -26.71
C ASP A 171 6.89 -5.78 -25.50
N GLN A 172 6.11 -5.86 -24.40
CA GLN A 172 6.18 -7.06 -23.58
C GLN A 172 5.57 -8.20 -24.39
N LYS A 173 6.39 -8.82 -25.25
CA LYS A 173 6.05 -10.08 -25.86
C LYS A 173 5.78 -11.05 -24.72
N LEU A 174 4.54 -11.56 -24.66
CA LEU A 174 4.12 -12.47 -23.60
C LEU A 174 5.14 -13.61 -23.48
N THR A 175 5.50 -13.95 -22.25
CA THR A 175 6.39 -15.10 -21.99
C THR A 175 5.82 -16.36 -22.65
N SER A 176 6.68 -17.28 -23.11
CA SER A 176 6.24 -18.51 -23.79
C SER A 176 5.21 -19.28 -22.95
N ALA A 177 5.44 -19.37 -21.63
CA ALA A 177 4.49 -19.97 -20.68
C ALA A 177 3.13 -19.25 -20.62
N ALA A 178 3.11 -17.91 -20.70
CA ALA A 178 1.85 -17.16 -20.75
C ALA A 178 1.12 -17.39 -22.09
N THR A 179 1.86 -17.47 -23.20
CA THR A 179 1.25 -17.80 -24.50
C THR A 179 0.70 -19.22 -24.54
N GLU A 180 1.32 -20.19 -23.86
CA GLU A 180 0.81 -21.56 -23.74
C GLU A 180 -0.51 -21.60 -22.96
N LYS A 181 -0.59 -20.92 -21.81
CA LYS A 181 -1.83 -20.87 -21.03
C LYS A 181 -2.98 -20.14 -21.75
N LEU A 182 -2.65 -19.15 -22.57
CA LEU A 182 -3.66 -18.45 -23.39
C LEU A 182 -4.14 -19.29 -24.59
N ARG A 183 -3.44 -20.38 -24.93
CA ARG A 183 -3.89 -21.37 -25.92
C ARG A 183 -4.84 -22.42 -25.32
N ASP A 184 -4.85 -22.60 -24.00
CA ASP A 184 -5.68 -23.60 -23.36
C ASP A 184 -7.16 -23.16 -23.29
N PRO A 185 -8.12 -23.93 -23.83
CA PRO A 185 -9.54 -23.58 -23.76
C PRO A 185 -10.10 -23.65 -22.34
N LEU A 186 -9.48 -24.45 -21.46
CA LEU A 186 -9.86 -24.56 -20.06
C LEU A 186 -9.61 -23.26 -19.29
N PHE A 187 -8.54 -22.52 -19.64
CA PHE A 187 -8.25 -21.22 -19.05
C PHE A 187 -9.39 -20.23 -19.30
N TRP A 188 -9.85 -20.15 -20.55
CA TRP A 188 -10.93 -19.24 -20.95
C TRP A 188 -12.26 -19.58 -20.29
N ARG A 189 -12.56 -20.86 -20.09
CA ARG A 189 -13.77 -21.30 -19.34
C ARG A 189 -13.69 -20.97 -17.86
N ALA A 190 -12.53 -21.18 -17.24
CA ALA A 190 -12.31 -20.82 -15.84
C ALA A 190 -12.39 -19.30 -15.64
N LEU A 191 -11.87 -18.52 -16.60
CA LEU A 191 -11.96 -17.07 -16.58
C LEU A 191 -13.41 -16.58 -16.71
N HIS A 192 -14.19 -17.15 -17.62
CA HIS A 192 -15.61 -16.81 -17.77
C HIS A 192 -16.42 -17.15 -16.52
N THR A 193 -16.21 -18.34 -15.95
CA THR A 193 -16.87 -18.76 -14.69
C THR A 193 -16.48 -17.82 -13.54
N PHE A 194 -15.21 -17.42 -13.47
CA PHE A 194 -14.74 -16.47 -12.48
C PHE A 194 -15.41 -15.10 -12.64
N LEU A 195 -15.48 -14.57 -13.87
CA LEU A 195 -16.16 -13.30 -14.13
C LEU A 195 -17.64 -13.40 -13.72
N GLN A 196 -18.31 -14.50 -14.04
CA GLN A 196 -19.70 -14.72 -13.65
C GLN A 196 -19.91 -14.71 -12.13
N ASP A 197 -18.96 -15.21 -11.35
CA ASP A 197 -19.01 -15.17 -9.88
C ASP A 197 -18.76 -13.75 -9.33
N GLN A 198 -18.00 -12.91 -10.04
CA GLN A 198 -17.66 -11.56 -9.61
C GLN A 198 -18.72 -10.51 -9.97
N PHE A 199 -19.54 -10.73 -11.00
CA PHE A 199 -20.57 -9.78 -11.44
C PHE A 199 -21.97 -10.17 -10.97
N SER A 200 -22.75 -9.21 -10.46
CA SER A 200 -24.14 -9.45 -10.05
C SER A 200 -25.10 -9.67 -11.24
N GLN A 201 -24.69 -9.28 -12.46
CA GLN A 201 -25.45 -9.48 -13.69
C GLN A 201 -24.61 -10.28 -14.69
N ASN A 202 -25.13 -11.42 -15.15
CA ASN A 202 -24.43 -12.28 -16.13
C ASN A 202 -24.10 -11.55 -17.44
N LYS A 203 -24.95 -10.60 -17.85
CA LYS A 203 -24.77 -9.80 -19.07
C LYS A 203 -23.51 -8.93 -19.05
N ASP A 204 -23.14 -8.41 -17.89
CA ASP A 204 -21.95 -7.57 -17.73
C ASP A 204 -20.68 -8.42 -17.77
N ALA A 205 -20.72 -9.62 -17.16
CA ALA A 205 -19.63 -10.60 -17.25
C ALA A 205 -19.36 -11.02 -18.70
N ASP A 206 -20.43 -11.29 -19.46
CA ASP A 206 -20.34 -11.65 -20.87
C ASP A 206 -19.76 -10.49 -21.71
N HIS A 207 -20.18 -9.25 -21.45
CA HIS A 207 -19.68 -8.09 -22.18
C HIS A 207 -18.18 -7.85 -21.94
N VAL A 208 -17.75 -7.90 -20.68
CA VAL A 208 -16.33 -7.76 -20.30
C VAL A 208 -15.49 -8.89 -20.88
N PHE A 209 -16.00 -10.12 -20.86
CA PHE A 209 -15.33 -11.26 -21.47
C PHE A 209 -15.17 -11.08 -22.98
N GLN A 210 -16.20 -10.60 -23.69
CA GLN A 210 -16.15 -10.33 -25.13
C GLN A 210 -15.19 -9.19 -25.49
N GLU A 211 -15.15 -8.12 -24.69
CA GLU A 211 -14.20 -7.03 -24.89
C GLU A 211 -12.75 -7.53 -24.76
N PHE A 212 -12.48 -8.36 -23.76
CA PHE A 212 -11.17 -8.95 -23.55
C PHE A 212 -10.76 -9.89 -24.71
N LEU A 213 -11.70 -10.69 -25.22
CA LEU A 213 -11.48 -11.53 -26.40
C LEU A 213 -11.18 -10.70 -27.66
N ASN A 214 -11.87 -9.58 -27.85
CA ASN A 214 -11.64 -8.68 -28.99
C ASN A 214 -10.25 -8.03 -28.94
N ILE A 215 -9.84 -7.55 -27.76
CA ILE A 215 -8.48 -7.02 -27.56
C ILE A 215 -7.45 -8.12 -27.83
N TYR A 216 -7.68 -9.34 -27.35
CA TYR A 216 -6.74 -10.44 -27.59
C TYR A 216 -6.62 -10.80 -29.08
N LYS A 217 -7.73 -10.78 -29.83
CA LYS A 217 -7.74 -10.98 -31.29
C LYS A 217 -6.97 -9.89 -32.02
N GLU A 218 -7.18 -8.63 -31.64
CA GLU A 218 -6.55 -7.46 -32.27
C GLU A 218 -5.02 -7.48 -32.10
N TYR A 219 -4.54 -7.89 -30.92
CA TYR A 219 -3.10 -7.93 -30.64
C TYR A 219 -2.37 -9.15 -31.19
N ASN A 220 -3.05 -10.30 -31.37
CA ASN A 220 -2.37 -11.54 -31.79
C ASN A 220 -2.59 -11.96 -33.24
N GLY A 221 -3.42 -11.25 -34.03
CA GLY A 221 -3.47 -11.23 -35.50
C GLY A 221 -3.78 -12.53 -36.27
N LYS A 222 -3.36 -13.68 -35.75
CA LYS A 222 -3.57 -15.04 -36.25
C LYS A 222 -3.32 -16.00 -35.10
N PHE A 223 -4.29 -16.22 -34.23
CA PHE A 223 -4.26 -17.44 -33.44
C PHE A 223 -5.68 -17.85 -33.07
N ILE A 224 -5.95 -19.13 -33.33
CA ILE A 224 -7.07 -19.96 -32.88
C ILE A 224 -8.25 -20.00 -33.86
N GLU A 225 -8.19 -20.95 -34.81
CA GLU A 225 -9.33 -21.39 -35.62
C GLU A 225 -10.46 -22.02 -34.75
N ASP A 226 -10.15 -22.37 -33.50
CA ASP A 226 -11.12 -22.86 -32.49
C ASP A 226 -11.77 -21.74 -31.63
N PHE A 227 -11.48 -20.46 -31.87
CA PHE A 227 -11.98 -19.36 -31.04
C PHE A 227 -13.49 -19.14 -31.22
N ASP A 228 -14.01 -19.50 -32.39
CA ASP A 228 -15.45 -19.51 -32.68
C ASP A 228 -16.20 -20.65 -31.95
N LYS A 229 -15.49 -21.63 -31.39
CA LYS A 229 -16.07 -22.63 -30.48
C LYS A 229 -16.17 -22.12 -29.04
N LEU A 230 -15.35 -21.14 -28.65
CA LEU A 230 -15.39 -20.50 -27.33
C LEU A 230 -16.54 -19.49 -27.22
N THR A 231 -16.84 -18.77 -28.31
CA THR A 231 -18.00 -17.84 -28.36
C THR A 231 -19.35 -18.56 -28.33
N LYS A 232 -19.42 -19.80 -28.83
CA LYS A 232 -20.62 -20.66 -28.75
C LYS A 232 -20.94 -21.23 -27.36
N ILE A 233 -20.07 -21.04 -26.36
CA ILE A 233 -20.34 -21.46 -24.98
C ILE A 233 -21.15 -20.39 -24.23
N ALA A 234 -21.26 -19.18 -24.79
CA ALA A 234 -22.02 -18.06 -24.23
C ALA A 234 -23.45 -17.91 -24.81
N GLU A 235 -23.90 -18.83 -25.67
CA GLU A 235 -25.31 -19.03 -26.05
C GLU A 235 -25.88 -20.26 -25.32
#